data_AF-A0A0F9JSR3-F1
#
_entry.id   AF-A0A0F9JSR3-F1
#
_cell.length_a   1.000
_cell.length_b   1.000
_cell.length_c   1.000
_cell.angle_alpha   90.00
_cell.angle_beta   90.00
_cell.angle_gamma   90.00
#
_symmetry.space_group_name_H-M   'P 1'
#
loop_
_entity.id
_entity.type
_entity.pdbx_description
1 polymer ?
#
loop_
_entity_poly.entity_id
_entity_poly.type
_entity_poly.pdbx_seq_one_letter_code
_entity_poly.pdbx_strand_id
1 'polypeptide(L)'
;MSEQMAIINEVGIGIRDAGRPILWFTVHLMEGGTALNIFDWEEAAEIIKTYGLYEVHDLTGKPCRVEVGDRRIKYSGPVKISCD
;
A
#
# COMPACT_ATOMS: atom_id res chain seq x y z
N MET A 1 12.93 -11.40 -6.43
CA MET A 1 12.24 -10.52 -5.47
C MET A 1 11.87 -11.35 -4.26
N SER A 2 12.06 -10.83 -3.05
CA SER A 2 11.62 -11.47 -1.80
C SER A 2 10.37 -10.78 -1.29
N GLU A 3 9.47 -11.53 -0.68
CA GLU A 3 8.30 -10.97 -0.03
C GLU A 3 8.61 -10.61 1.42
N GLN A 4 8.14 -9.44 1.84
CA GLN A 4 8.32 -8.93 3.21
C GLN A 4 7.04 -8.29 3.74
N MET A 5 7.00 -8.14 5.06
CA MET A 5 5.94 -7.43 5.76
C MET A 5 6.31 -5.94 5.88
N ALA A 6 5.32 -5.08 5.72
CA ALA A 6 5.46 -3.64 5.87
C ALA A 6 4.23 -3.03 6.57
N ILE A 7 4.35 -1.77 6.95
CA ILE A 7 3.24 -0.95 7.46
C ILE A 7 2.94 0.16 6.45
N ILE A 8 1.66 0.35 6.15
CA ILE A 8 1.19 1.46 5.32
C ILE A 8 1.20 2.76 6.13
N ASN A 9 1.74 3.84 5.56
CA ASN A 9 1.79 5.18 6.14
C ASN A 9 1.49 6.26 5.09
N GLU A 10 1.33 7.51 5.55
CA GLU A 10 1.19 8.71 4.69
C GLU A 10 0.21 8.53 3.52
N VAL A 11 -0.98 8.02 3.84
CA VAL A 11 -2.03 7.77 2.85
C VAL A 11 -2.59 9.09 2.35
N GLY A 12 -2.77 9.21 1.04
CA GLY A 12 -3.41 10.36 0.43
C GLY A 12 -4.15 10.00 -0.86
N ILE A 13 -5.13 10.83 -1.19
CA ILE A 13 -5.96 10.68 -2.38
C ILE A 13 -6.14 12.05 -3.05
N GLY A 14 -6.09 12.08 -4.38
CA GLY A 14 -6.24 13.33 -5.13
C GLY A 14 -5.42 13.38 -6.41
N ILE A 15 -5.30 14.59 -6.96
CA ILE A 15 -4.58 14.85 -8.21
C ILE A 15 -3.18 15.34 -7.82
N ARG A 16 -2.20 14.44 -7.88
CA ARG A 16 -0.78 14.74 -7.66
C ARG A 16 -0.09 15.02 -9.02
N ASP A 17 1.22 14.81 -9.08
CA ASP A 17 2.09 14.91 -10.26
C ASP A 17 1.64 14.02 -11.44
N ALA A 18 0.70 13.11 -11.22
CA ALA A 18 0.13 12.22 -12.24
C ALA A 18 -0.89 12.89 -13.17
N GLY A 19 -1.38 14.10 -12.86
CA GLY A 19 -2.40 14.80 -13.68
C GLY A 19 -3.77 14.12 -13.72
N ARG A 20 -3.99 13.12 -12.87
CA ARG A 20 -5.24 12.36 -12.72
C ARG A 20 -5.43 11.97 -11.25
N PRO A 21 -6.68 11.68 -10.81
CA PRO A 21 -6.92 11.17 -9.46
C PRO A 21 -6.17 9.86 -9.22
N ILE A 22 -5.44 9.80 -8.11
CA ILE A 22 -4.68 8.63 -7.66
C ILE A 22 -4.88 8.43 -6.15
N LEU A 23 -4.66 7.19 -5.71
CA LEU A 23 -4.36 6.86 -4.32
C LEU A 23 -2.85 6.71 -4.19
N TRP A 24 -2.26 7.21 -3.12
CA TRP A 24 -0.88 6.89 -2.78
C TRP A 24 -0.74 6.63 -1.29
N PHE A 25 0.29 5.85 -0.96
CA PHE A 25 0.75 5.69 0.41
C PHE A 25 2.21 5.28 0.43
N THR A 26 2.89 5.56 1.53
CA THR A 26 4.22 5.02 1.79
C THR A 26 4.12 3.66 2.46
N VAL A 27 5.05 2.76 2.17
CA VAL A 27 5.20 1.48 2.89
C VAL A 27 6.53 1.48 3.61
N HIS A 28 6.51 1.16 4.89
CA HIS A 28 7.69 1.10 5.75
C HIS A 28 8.02 -0.36 6.07
N LEU A 29 9.22 -0.79 5.70
CA LEU A 29 9.74 -2.11 6.07
C LEU A 29 10.14 -2.13 7.55
N MET A 30 9.96 -3.27 8.21
CA MET A 30 10.35 -3.46 9.62
C MET A 30 11.86 -3.32 9.84
N GLU A 31 12.66 -3.79 8.87
CA GLU A 31 14.14 -3.76 8.94
C GLU A 31 14.74 -2.46 8.37
N GLY A 32 13.91 -1.46 8.12
CA GLY A 32 14.30 -0.19 7.51
C GLY A 32 14.09 -0.17 5.99
N GLY A 33 13.68 1.00 5.48
CA GLY A 33 13.37 1.22 4.07
C GLY A 33 11.93 1.69 3.88
N THR A 34 11.77 2.72 3.06
CA THR A 34 10.47 3.33 2.75
C THR A 34 10.34 3.48 1.25
N ALA A 35 9.14 3.20 0.72
CA ALA A 35 8.83 3.52 -0.67
C ALA A 35 7.42 4.09 -0.82
N LEU A 36 7.30 5.08 -1.70
CA LEU A 36 6.00 5.59 -2.15
C LEU A 36 5.42 4.62 -3.18
N ASN A 37 4.18 4.19 -2.94
CA ASN A 37 3.40 3.42 -3.89
C ASN A 37 2.23 4.28 -4.36
N ILE A 38 2.04 4.32 -5.68
CA ILE A 38 1.02 5.13 -6.37
C ILE A 38 0.14 4.16 -7.14
N PHE A 39 -1.17 4.35 -7.01
CA PHE A 39 -2.19 3.50 -7.58
C PHE A 39 -3.14 4.36 -8.39
N ASP A 40 -3.53 3.87 -9.56
CA ASP A 40 -4.62 4.48 -10.29
C ASP A 40 -5.97 4.23 -9.60
N TRP A 41 -7.04 4.77 -10.17
CA TRP A 41 -8.36 4.70 -9.55
C TRP A 41 -8.95 3.28 -9.52
N GLU A 42 -8.60 2.43 -10.49
CA GLU A 42 -9.07 1.04 -10.53
C GLU A 42 -8.35 0.21 -9.46
N GLU A 43 -7.03 0.33 -9.37
CA GLU A 43 -6.22 -0.29 -8.32
C GLU A 43 -6.64 0.19 -6.93
N ALA A 44 -6.89 1.49 -6.76
CA ALA A 44 -7.35 2.07 -5.51
C ALA A 44 -8.69 1.46 -5.05
N ALA A 45 -9.64 1.29 -5.97
CA ALA A 45 -10.94 0.69 -5.67
C ALA A 45 -10.79 -0.75 -5.15
N GLU A 46 -9.90 -1.54 -5.76
CA GLU A 46 -9.63 -2.91 -5.30
C GLU A 46 -8.94 -2.95 -3.94
N ILE A 47 -8.02 -2.03 -3.66
CA ILE A 47 -7.40 -1.90 -2.34
C ILE A 47 -8.44 -1.58 -1.26
N ILE A 48 -9.31 -0.59 -1.51
CA ILE A 48 -10.35 -0.17 -0.56
C ILE A 48 -11.32 -1.32 -0.27
N LYS A 49 -11.79 -2.03 -1.30
CA LYS A 49 -12.66 -3.21 -1.15
C LYS A 49 -11.97 -4.31 -0.36
N THR A 50 -10.70 -4.58 -0.67
CA THR A 50 -9.93 -5.67 -0.06
C THR A 50 -9.73 -5.45 1.44
N TYR A 51 -9.49 -4.21 1.87
CA TYR A 51 -9.39 -3.88 3.29
C TYR A 51 -10.74 -3.63 3.98
N GLY A 52 -11.85 -3.63 3.23
CA GLY A 52 -13.19 -3.39 3.75
C GLY A 52 -13.35 -1.99 4.36
N LEU A 53 -12.75 -0.98 3.73
CA LEU A 53 -12.68 0.37 4.30
C LEU A 53 -13.82 1.28 3.84
N TYR A 54 -14.30 2.12 4.75
CA TYR A 54 -15.18 3.24 4.45
C TYR A 54 -14.38 4.53 4.18
N GLU A 55 -13.40 4.82 5.05
CA GLU A 55 -12.47 5.94 4.89
C GLU A 55 -11.10 5.45 4.40
N VAL A 56 -10.55 6.10 3.37
CA VAL A 56 -9.27 5.67 2.77
C VAL A 56 -8.08 5.87 3.73
N HIS A 57 -8.14 6.89 4.58
CA HIS A 57 -7.07 7.19 5.55
C HIS A 57 -6.92 6.10 6.61
N ASP A 58 -7.93 5.24 6.79
CA ASP A 58 -7.88 4.07 7.69
C ASP A 58 -6.91 2.99 7.20
N LEU A 59 -6.35 3.11 5.99
CA LEU A 59 -5.20 2.33 5.54
C LEU A 59 -3.94 2.60 6.37
N THR A 60 -3.82 3.79 6.97
CA THR A 60 -2.65 4.17 7.78
C THR A 60 -2.51 3.23 8.97
N GLY A 61 -1.31 2.69 9.17
CA GLY A 61 -1.00 1.74 10.23
C GLY A 61 -1.42 0.30 9.92
N LYS A 62 -2.09 0.02 8.79
CA LYS A 62 -2.43 -1.37 8.44
C LYS A 62 -1.18 -2.13 7.97
N PRO A 63 -1.03 -3.40 8.40
CA PRO A 63 0.05 -4.23 7.90
C PRO A 63 -0.26 -4.70 6.48
N CYS A 64 0.78 -4.76 5.65
CA CYS A 64 0.69 -5.21 4.27
C CYS A 64 1.87 -6.10 3.88
N ARG A 65 1.71 -6.78 2.75
CA ARG A 65 2.79 -7.48 2.05
C ARG A 65 3.40 -6.55 1.00
N VAL A 66 4.71 -6.70 0.80
CA VAL A 66 5.46 -6.01 -0.24
C VAL A 66 6.43 -6.96 -0.93
N GLU A 67 6.66 -6.73 -2.21
CA GLU A 67 7.76 -7.33 -2.98
C GLU A 67 8.98 -6.42 -2.92
N VAL A 68 10.11 -6.96 -2.47
CA VAL A 68 11.40 -6.27 -2.35
C VAL A 68 12.39 -6.86 -3.35
N GLY A 69 13.00 -6.01 -4.18
CA GLY A 69 14.00 -6.42 -5.16
C GLY A 69 14.45 -5.25 -6.02
N ASP A 70 15.66 -5.32 -6.58
CA ASP A 70 16.20 -4.31 -7.50
C ASP A 70 16.08 -2.86 -6.99
N ARG A 71 16.30 -2.67 -5.68
CA ARG A 71 16.15 -1.38 -4.97
C ARG A 71 14.72 -0.79 -5.04
N ARG A 72 13.71 -1.63 -5.22
CA ARG A 72 12.29 -1.27 -5.22
C ARG A 72 11.57 -2.02 -4.11
N ILE A 73 10.53 -1.37 -3.58
CA ILE A 73 9.59 -1.94 -2.63
C ILE A 73 8.20 -1.67 -3.19
N LYS A 74 7.49 -2.73 -3.59
CA LYS A 74 6.18 -2.65 -4.24
C LYS A 74 5.12 -3.28 -3.34
N TYR A 75 4.02 -2.58 -3.09
CA TYR A 75 2.85 -3.15 -2.42
C TYR A 75 2.30 -4.36 -3.18
N SER A 76 2.05 -5.46 -2.47
CA SER A 76 1.54 -6.70 -3.05
C SER A 76 0.19 -7.16 -2.48
N GLY A 77 -0.30 -6.54 -1.39
CA GLY A 77 -1.62 -6.86 -0.85
C GLY A 77 -1.72 -6.76 0.68
N PRO A 78 -2.90 -7.04 1.26
CA PRO A 78 -3.05 -7.20 2.69
C PRO A 78 -2.33 -8.45 3.21
N VAL A 79 -2.11 -8.48 4.52
CA VAL A 79 -1.73 -9.70 5.22
C VAL A 79 -2.94 -10.61 5.28
N LYS A 80 -2.83 -11.82 4.74
CA LYS A 80 -3.84 -12.87 4.92
C LYS A 80 -3.47 -13.67 6.16
N ILE A 81 -4.29 -13.58 7.20
CA ILE A 81 -4.20 -14.48 8.34
C ILE A 81 -5.08 -15.68 7.99
N SER A 82 -4.47 -16.82 7.70
CA SER A 82 -5.19 -18.10 7.71
C SER A 82 -5.42 -18.45 9.19
N CYS A 83 -6.66 -18.41 9.63
CA CYS A 83 -7.05 -19.04 10.88
C CYS A 83 -7.30 -20.52 10.57
N ASP A 84 -6.42 -21.39 11.08
CA ASP A 84 -6.66 -22.83 11.16
C ASP A 84 -7.67 -23.17 12.26
#